data_AF-A0A9E5TLT3-F1
#
_entry.id   AF-A0A9E5TLT3-F1
#
_cell.length_a   1.000
_cell.length_b   1.000
_cell.length_c   1.000
_cell.angle_alpha   90.00
_cell.angle_beta   90.00
_cell.angle_gamma   90.00
#
_symmetry.space_group_name_H-M   'P 1'
#
loop_
_entity.id
_entity.type
_entity.pdbx_description
1 polymer ?
#
loop_
_entity_poly.entity_id
_entity_poly.type
_entity_poly.pdbx_seq_one_letter_code
_entity_poly.pdbx_strand_id
1 'polypeptide(L)'
;MLLVLPDVAISTAEAYAHWDERQVAERTTGVEPRLRSDSDISSWEVVSSAAVNDFEPVIFGLRPDLRLMREALSETQPLIALLSGSGSALFAVYENERQRDDAVAELTDVMESARLVSARGPV
;
A
#
# COMPACT_ATOMS: atom_id res chain seq x y z
N MET A 1 -1.88 4.76 -12.02
CA MET A 1 -1.87 3.94 -10.79
C MET A 1 -2.19 2.50 -11.15
N LEU A 2 -1.61 1.53 -10.45
CA LEU A 2 -1.93 0.11 -10.53
C LEU A 2 -2.63 -0.32 -9.25
N LEU A 3 -3.71 -1.09 -9.35
CA LEU A 3 -4.34 -1.77 -8.23
C LEU A 3 -4.04 -3.26 -8.33
N VAL A 4 -3.67 -3.86 -7.20
CA VAL A 4 -3.53 -5.31 -7.02
C VAL A 4 -4.67 -5.75 -6.13
N LEU A 5 -5.51 -6.66 -6.62
CA LEU A 5 -6.68 -7.18 -5.94
C LEU A 5 -6.50 -8.69 -5.71
N PRO A 6 -5.89 -9.10 -4.58
CA PRO A 6 -5.74 -10.50 -4.24
C PRO A 6 -7.11 -11.14 -3.97
N ASP A 7 -7.26 -12.45 -4.24
CA ASP A 7 -8.48 -13.20 -3.90
C ASP A 7 -8.52 -13.57 -2.42
N VAL A 8 -8.52 -12.54 -1.57
CA VAL A 8 -8.67 -12.70 -0.13
C VAL A 8 -9.31 -11.47 0.49
N ALA A 9 -10.10 -11.69 1.53
CA ALA A 9 -10.66 -10.62 2.34
C ALA A 9 -9.89 -10.47 3.66
N ILE A 10 -9.79 -9.24 4.16
CA ILE A 10 -9.35 -8.95 5.52
C ILE A 10 -10.56 -8.42 6.29
N SER A 11 -10.84 -9.00 7.46
CA SER A 11 -11.82 -8.45 8.38
C SER A 11 -11.30 -7.14 8.94
N THR A 12 -11.96 -6.02 8.60
CA THR A 12 -11.62 -4.71 9.16
C THR A 12 -11.64 -4.74 10.69
N ALA A 13 -12.62 -5.43 11.30
CA ALA A 13 -12.73 -5.53 12.75
C ALA A 13 -11.53 -6.25 13.38
N GLU A 14 -11.06 -7.35 12.79
CA GLU A 14 -9.89 -8.07 13.28
C GLU A 14 -8.60 -7.27 13.05
N ALA A 15 -8.50 -6.55 11.93
CA ALA A 15 -7.35 -5.67 11.65
C ALA A 15 -7.20 -4.59 12.73
N TYR A 16 -8.30 -3.96 13.16
CA TYR A 16 -8.30 -3.00 14.27
C TYR A 16 -7.97 -3.66 15.62
N ALA A 17 -8.54 -4.83 15.91
CA ALA A 17 -8.25 -5.53 17.15
C ALA A 17 -6.75 -5.83 17.31
N HIS A 18 -6.10 -6.33 16.25
CA HIS A 18 -4.66 -6.58 16.26
C HIS A 18 -3.81 -5.31 16.27
N TRP A 19 -4.28 -4.24 15.63
CA TRP A 19 -3.64 -2.92 15.72
C TRP A 19 -3.64 -2.39 17.16
N ASP A 20 -4.77 -2.48 17.86
CA ASP A 20 -4.89 -2.05 19.24
C ASP A 20 -3.99 -2.87 20.17
N GLU A 21 -3.96 -4.20 20.01
CA GLU A 21 -3.05 -5.09 20.73
C GLU A 21 -1.58 -4.70 20.54
N ARG A 22 -1.19 -4.40 19.30
CA ARG A 22 0.17 -3.97 18.97
C ARG A 22 0.53 -2.64 19.62
N GLN A 23 -0.34 -1.64 19.53
CA GLN A 23 -0.10 -0.31 20.12
C GLN A 23 0.09 -0.40 21.64
N VAL A 24 -0.70 -1.24 22.30
CA VAL A 24 -0.53 -1.52 23.75
C VAL A 24 0.82 -2.18 24.03
N ALA A 25 1.21 -3.19 23.23
CA ALA A 25 2.47 -3.91 23.39
C ALA A 25 3.71 -3.03 23.16
N GLU A 26 3.66 -2.16 22.15
CA GLU A 26 4.76 -1.27 21.77
C GLU A 26 4.87 -0.04 22.70
N ARG A 27 3.91 0.16 23.62
CA ARG A 27 3.80 1.35 24.49
C ARG A 27 3.91 2.66 23.71
N THR A 28 3.55 2.63 22.44
CA THR A 28 3.51 3.79 21.57
C THR A 28 2.32 4.64 22.03
N THR A 29 2.62 5.71 22.79
CA THR A 29 1.69 6.82 22.91
C THR A 29 1.46 7.33 21.50
N GLY A 30 0.21 7.32 21.04
CA GLY A 30 -0.16 7.54 19.64
C GLY A 30 0.72 8.61 18.96
N VAL A 31 1.27 8.26 17.80
CA VAL A 31 1.98 9.23 16.97
C VAL A 31 1.00 10.38 16.72
N GLU A 32 1.29 11.54 17.28
CA GLU A 32 0.48 12.74 17.06
C GLU A 32 0.35 12.96 15.55
N PRO A 33 -0.88 13.03 15.02
CA PRO A 33 -1.09 13.26 13.60
C PRO A 33 -0.37 14.54 13.18
N ARG A 34 0.63 14.41 12.32
CA ARG A 34 1.26 15.59 11.72
C ARG A 34 0.31 16.16 10.68
N LEU A 35 -0.42 17.20 11.09
CA LEU A 35 -1.23 17.97 10.17
C LEU A 35 -0.29 18.67 9.18
N ARG A 36 -0.40 18.29 7.90
CA ARG A 36 0.32 18.93 6.80
C ARG A 36 -0.57 19.99 6.16
N SER A 37 0.01 21.15 5.90
CA SER A 37 -0.60 22.23 5.12
C SER A 37 -0.45 21.97 3.61
N ASP A 38 -1.22 22.68 2.79
CA ASP A 38 -1.10 22.61 1.32
C ASP A 38 0.33 22.94 0.84
N SER A 39 1.01 23.86 1.53
CA SER A 39 2.41 24.19 1.24
C SER A 39 3.40 23.06 1.55
N ASP A 40 3.05 22.15 2.47
CA ASP A 40 3.88 20.98 2.78
C ASP A 40 3.77 19.92 1.68
N ILE A 41 2.68 19.90 0.91
CA ILE A 41 2.43 18.95 -0.19
C ILE A 41 2.85 19.59 -1.52
N SER A 42 4.14 19.89 -1.64
CA SER A 42 4.69 20.62 -2.79
C SER A 42 5.23 19.73 -3.91
N SER A 43 5.47 18.45 -3.66
CA SER A 43 5.99 17.51 -4.66
C SER A 43 5.63 16.05 -4.35
N TRP A 44 5.74 15.18 -5.36
CA TRP A 44 5.52 13.74 -5.19
C TRP A 44 6.53 13.10 -4.25
N GLU A 45 7.76 13.61 -4.14
CA GLU A 45 8.76 13.13 -3.18
C GLU A 45 8.34 13.39 -1.73
N VAL A 46 7.69 14.53 -1.46
CA VAL A 46 7.16 14.81 -0.13
C VAL A 46 5.96 13.91 0.18
N VAL A 47 5.09 13.69 -0.81
CA VAL A 47 3.96 12.77 -0.65
C VAL A 47 4.44 11.35 -0.40
N SER A 48 5.39 10.84 -1.20
CA SER A 48 5.88 9.47 -1.10
C SER A 48 6.61 9.19 0.20
N SER A 49 7.47 10.11 0.64
CA SER A 49 8.17 9.99 1.94
C SER A 49 7.24 10.05 3.15
N ALA A 50 6.06 10.65 2.98
CA ALA A 50 5.03 10.73 4.01
C ALA A 50 4.00 9.58 3.95
N ALA A 51 3.91 8.88 2.83
CA ALA A 51 2.90 7.87 2.58
C ALA A 51 3.24 6.60 3.35
N VAL A 52 2.42 6.30 4.35
CA VAL A 52 2.50 5.08 5.13
C VAL A 52 1.09 4.54 5.32
N ASN A 53 0.99 3.23 5.51
CA ASN A 53 -0.22 2.62 6.01
C ASN A 53 0.08 1.87 7.31
N ASP A 54 -0.49 2.40 8.37
CA ASP A 54 -0.45 1.88 9.72
C ASP A 54 -0.83 0.38 9.80
N PHE A 55 -1.73 -0.11 8.97
CA PHE A 55 -2.07 -1.55 8.99
C PHE A 55 -0.96 -2.46 8.47
N GLU A 56 0.01 -1.98 7.69
CA GLU A 56 1.01 -2.84 7.04
C GLU A 56 1.79 -3.72 8.02
N PRO A 57 2.38 -3.20 9.12
CA PRO A 57 3.10 -4.03 10.08
C PRO A 57 2.25 -5.11 10.74
N VAL A 58 0.94 -4.89 10.88
CA VAL A 58 -0.02 -5.85 11.45
C VAL A 58 -0.41 -6.88 10.40
N ILE A 59 -0.93 -6.42 9.27
CA ILE A 59 -1.47 -7.27 8.20
C ILE A 59 -0.37 -8.10 7.56
N PHE A 60 0.83 -7.57 7.35
CA PHE A 60 1.95 -8.34 6.80
C PHE A 60 2.48 -9.42 7.74
N GLY A 61 2.30 -9.25 9.05
CA GLY A 61 2.59 -10.30 10.04
C GLY A 61 1.58 -11.45 9.95
N LEU A 62 0.30 -11.13 9.76
CA LEU A 62 -0.77 -12.12 9.62
C LEU A 62 -0.81 -12.76 8.22
N ARG A 63 -0.41 -12.00 7.20
CA ARG A 63 -0.51 -12.30 5.78
C ARG A 63 0.79 -11.99 5.04
N PRO A 64 1.81 -12.84 5.20
CA PRO A 64 3.09 -12.68 4.52
C PRO A 64 2.99 -12.65 2.99
N ASP A 65 1.95 -13.25 2.41
CA ASP A 65 1.65 -13.20 0.98
C ASP A 65 1.34 -11.78 0.48
N LEU A 66 0.58 -10.99 1.24
CA LEU A 66 0.33 -9.59 0.92
C LEU A 66 1.61 -8.74 1.00
N ARG A 67 2.49 -9.07 1.95
CA ARG A 67 3.81 -8.43 2.05
C ARG A 67 4.65 -8.70 0.81
N LEU A 68 4.71 -9.95 0.36
CA LEU A 68 5.45 -10.33 -0.85
C LEU A 68 4.90 -9.60 -2.09
N MET A 69 3.58 -9.44 -2.20
CA MET A 69 2.98 -8.64 -3.26
C MET A 69 3.38 -7.16 -3.17
N ARG A 70 3.39 -6.58 -1.96
CA ARG A 70 3.87 -5.20 -1.77
C ARG A 70 5.35 -5.08 -2.16
N GLU A 71 6.18 -6.04 -1.77
CA GLU A 71 7.61 -6.07 -2.09
C GLU A 71 7.82 -6.10 -3.59
N ALA A 72 7.17 -7.01 -4.31
CA ALA A 72 7.20 -7.09 -5.76
C ALA A 72 6.71 -5.77 -6.43
N LEU A 73 5.65 -5.14 -5.91
CA LEU A 73 5.24 -3.81 -6.39
C LEU A 73 6.36 -2.78 -6.26
N SER A 74 7.15 -2.81 -5.19
CA SER A 74 8.23 -1.83 -5.00
C SER A 74 9.46 -2.10 -5.85
N GLU A 75 9.69 -3.35 -6.25
CA GLU A 75 10.73 -3.71 -7.22
C GLU A 75 10.49 -3.04 -8.59
N THR A 76 9.23 -2.77 -8.94
CA THR A 76 8.85 -2.01 -10.15
C THR A 76 9.05 -0.49 -10.04
N GLN A 77 9.65 -0.02 -8.93
CA GLN A 77 10.02 1.38 -8.67
C GLN A 77 8.88 2.42 -8.78
N PRO A 78 7.72 2.20 -8.15
CA PRO A 78 6.67 3.21 -8.09
C PRO A 78 7.07 4.39 -7.19
N LEU A 79 6.38 5.52 -7.36
CA LEU A 79 6.45 6.64 -6.41
C LEU A 79 5.94 6.24 -5.02
N ILE A 80 4.87 5.43 -4.98
CA ILE A 80 4.23 4.93 -3.75
C ILE A 80 3.77 3.50 -4.02
N ALA A 81 3.99 2.59 -3.07
CA ALA A 81 3.36 1.27 -3.05
C ALA A 81 2.91 0.94 -1.62
N LEU A 82 1.61 0.78 -1.42
CA LEU A 82 1.03 0.56 -0.10
C LEU A 82 -0.17 -0.40 -0.16
N LEU A 83 -0.43 -1.05 0.97
CA LEU A 83 -1.75 -1.60 1.27
C LEU A 83 -2.80 -0.47 1.29
N SER A 84 -4.03 -0.75 0.85
CA SER A 84 -5.15 0.19 0.93
C SER A 84 -6.01 -0.08 2.17
N GLY A 85 -5.96 0.82 3.15
CA GLY A 85 -6.67 0.66 4.43
C GLY A 85 -6.24 -0.62 5.15
N SER A 86 -7.19 -1.37 5.73
CA SER A 86 -6.91 -2.68 6.32
C SER A 86 -6.61 -3.79 5.29
N GLY A 87 -6.65 -3.48 3.98
CA GLY A 87 -6.49 -4.46 2.91
C GLY A 87 -7.78 -5.14 2.48
N SER A 88 -7.71 -6.16 1.60
CA SER A 88 -6.49 -6.80 1.07
C SER A 88 -5.87 -6.10 -0.14
N ALA A 89 -6.56 -5.12 -0.73
CA ALA A 89 -6.09 -4.44 -1.93
C ALA A 89 -4.77 -3.71 -1.67
N LEU A 90 -3.85 -3.78 -2.63
CA LEU A 90 -2.66 -2.95 -2.68
C LEU A 90 -2.76 -1.99 -3.87
N PHE A 91 -2.05 -0.88 -3.78
CA PHE A 91 -1.94 0.06 -4.89
C PHE A 91 -0.52 0.55 -5.06
N ALA A 92 -0.18 0.89 -6.29
CA ALA A 92 1.06 1.56 -6.64
C ALA A 92 0.81 2.77 -7.56
N VAL A 93 1.44 3.89 -7.21
CA VAL A 93 1.42 5.12 -8.00
C VAL A 93 2.72 5.22 -8.77
N TYR A 94 2.63 5.43 -10.08
CA TYR A 94 3.78 5.59 -10.97
C TYR A 94 3.78 7.00 -11.56
N GLU A 95 4.95 7.48 -11.97
CA GLU A 95 5.12 8.81 -12.58
C GLU A 95 4.28 8.95 -13.85
N ASN A 96 4.16 7.87 -14.62
CA ASN A 96 3.44 7.87 -15.88
C ASN A 96 2.85 6.50 -16.22
N GLU A 97 1.99 6.52 -17.25
CA GLU A 97 1.28 5.36 -17.76
C GLU A 97 2.21 4.23 -18.24
N ARG A 98 3.32 4.60 -18.89
CA ARG A 98 4.28 3.62 -19.40
C ARG A 98 4.91 2.80 -18.28
N GLN A 99 5.40 3.46 -17.22
CA GLN A 99 5.97 2.75 -16.05
C GLN A 99 4.95 1.83 -15.39
N ARG A 100 3.69 2.26 -15.26
CA ARG A 100 2.61 1.41 -14.74
C ARG A 100 2.42 0.17 -15.63
N ASP A 101 2.42 0.36 -16.95
CA ASP A 101 2.17 -0.74 -17.89
C ASP A 101 3.36 -1.71 -17.95
N ASP A 102 4.59 -1.23 -17.84
CA ASP A 102 5.80 -2.05 -17.67
C ASP A 102 5.69 -2.89 -16.38
N ALA A 103 5.28 -2.28 -15.26
CA ALA A 103 5.05 -3.00 -14.01
C ALA A 103 3.95 -4.07 -14.11
N VAL A 104 2.88 -3.83 -14.86
CA VAL A 104 1.85 -4.85 -15.11
C VAL A 104 2.45 -6.05 -15.84
N ALA A 105 3.27 -5.81 -16.86
CA ALA A 105 3.93 -6.88 -17.60
C ALA A 105 4.87 -7.71 -16.71
N GLU A 106 5.63 -7.05 -15.83
CA GLU A 106 6.53 -7.73 -14.88
C GLU A 106 5.78 -8.55 -13.82
N LEU A 107 4.64 -8.05 -13.33
CA LEU A 107 3.94 -8.64 -12.18
C LEU A 107 2.89 -9.67 -12.55
N THR A 108 2.44 -9.74 -13.80
CA THR A 108 1.37 -10.66 -14.23
C THR A 108 1.73 -12.11 -13.93
N ASP A 109 2.99 -12.51 -14.17
CA ASP A 109 3.45 -13.88 -13.93
C ASP A 109 3.86 -14.13 -12.46
N VAL A 110 4.16 -13.06 -11.70
CA VAL A 110 4.55 -13.15 -10.29
C VAL A 110 3.33 -13.23 -9.37
N MET A 111 2.22 -12.62 -9.77
CA MET A 111 1.01 -12.44 -8.94
C MET A 111 -0.19 -13.21 -9.48
N GLU A 112 -0.03 -14.51 -9.78
CA GLU A 112 -1.09 -15.35 -10.37
C GLU A 112 -2.40 -15.37 -9.55
N SER A 113 -2.31 -15.20 -8.22
CA SER A 113 -3.46 -15.20 -7.31
C SER A 113 -4.10 -13.81 -7.10
N ALA A 114 -3.72 -12.80 -7.89
CA ALA A 114 -4.25 -11.45 -7.78
C ALA A 114 -4.65 -10.88 -9.14
N ARG A 115 -5.74 -10.12 -9.14
CA ARG A 115 -6.16 -9.37 -10.31
C ARG A 115 -5.45 -8.01 -10.34
N LEU A 116 -4.74 -7.75 -11.43
CA LEU A 116 -4.11 -6.44 -11.70
C LEU A 116 -5.08 -5.52 -12.47
N VAL A 117 -5.23 -4.27 -12.02
CA VAL A 117 -6.09 -3.27 -12.66
C VAL A 117 -5.34 -1.96 -12.86
N SER A 118 -5.11 -1.58 -14.12
CA SER A 118 -4.55 -0.28 -14.49
C SER A 118 -5.60 0.82 -14.38
N ALA A 119 -5.42 1.72 -13.42
CA ALA A 119 -6.21 2.96 -13.32
C ALA A 119 -5.57 4.07 -14.18
N ARG A 120 -6.41 4.73 -14.98
CA ARG A 120 -6.06 5.92 -15.77
C ARG A 120 -6.47 7.17 -15.01
N GLY A 121 -5.72 8.26 -15.17
CA GLY A 121 -6.12 9.57 -14.66
C GLY A 121 -7.37 10.08 -15.37
N PRO A 122 -8.10 11.06 -14.80
CA PRO A 122 -9.13 11.76 -15.55
C PRO A 122 -8.47 12.39 -16.79
N VAL A 123 -9.01 12.06 -17.96
CA VAL A 123 -8.64 12.64 -19.26
C VAL A 123 -9.09 14.09 -19.34
#